data_AF-A0A6A1QHY8-F1
#
_entry.id   AF-A0A6A1QHY8-F1
#
_cell.length_a   1.000
_cell.length_b   1.000
_cell.length_c   1.000
_cell.angle_alpha   90.00
_cell.angle_beta   90.00
_cell.angle_gamma   90.00
#
_symmetry.space_group_name_H-M   'P 1'
#
loop_
_entity.id
_entity.type
_entity.pdbx_description
1 polymer ?
#
loop_
_entity_poly.entity_id
_entity_poly.type
_entity_poly.pdbx_seq_one_letter_code
_entity_poly.pdbx_strand_id
1 'polypeptide(L)'
;MCRVPGKLYLQVREVSRQVIHVSNEAVTEDGQYSDLLMAWGQYIDHDMAFTPQSASLAAFGGGADCQQTCENRSPCFPIQVITLRDYVPKILGPEAFRQHVGPYRGYDPAVDPTVSNVFSTAAFRFGHATVHPLVRRLDARFQERPGLLPLRDAFFRPWRLLEEGGVDPIMRGLLATPAKLQVQDQLMNAELTEGLFVLSDSGTLDLAAINLQRGRDHGLPGYNEWREFCGLSRLETRADLRATSSNGSVAGKILDLYGHPANIDVWLGGLAERVLPGARTGPLFACIIGKQMRKLRDGDR
;
A
#
# COMPACT_ATOMS: atom_id res chain seq x y z
N MET A 1 -0.03 -5.38 27.69
CA MET A 1 -0.51 -6.66 27.11
C MET A 1 -1.98 -6.84 27.47
N CYS A 2 -2.88 -6.91 26.50
CA CYS A 2 -4.26 -7.37 26.76
C CYS A 2 -4.27 -8.90 26.66
N ARG A 3 -4.71 -9.59 27.71
CA ARG A 3 -4.90 -11.06 27.69
C ARG A 3 -6.37 -11.34 27.39
N VAL A 4 -6.64 -11.94 26.24
CA VAL A 4 -7.87 -12.71 25.98
C VAL A 4 -7.53 -14.17 26.29
N PRO A 5 -8.39 -14.96 26.96
CA PRO A 5 -8.10 -16.37 27.23
C PRO A 5 -7.73 -17.11 25.93
N GLY A 6 -6.53 -17.69 25.87
CA GLY A 6 -6.05 -18.49 24.73
C GLY A 6 -5.30 -17.74 23.61
N LYS A 7 -5.21 -16.40 23.60
CA LYS A 7 -4.40 -15.64 22.62
C LYS A 7 -3.64 -14.48 23.28
N LEU A 8 -2.32 -14.49 23.18
CA LEU A 8 -1.47 -13.37 23.55
C LEU A 8 -1.41 -12.37 22.37
N TYR A 9 -2.03 -11.20 22.52
CA TYR A 9 -1.94 -10.15 21.51
C TYR A 9 -0.68 -9.30 21.75
N LEU A 10 0.25 -9.38 20.80
CA LEU A 10 1.50 -8.60 20.80
C LEU A 10 1.22 -7.11 20.66
N GLN A 11 2.01 -6.28 21.33
CA GLN A 11 1.88 -4.83 21.13
C GLN A 11 2.36 -4.47 19.73
N VAL A 12 1.49 -3.89 18.91
CA VAL A 12 1.79 -3.52 17.51
C VAL A 12 2.97 -2.56 17.39
N ARG A 13 3.15 -1.68 18.39
CA ARG A 13 4.28 -0.76 18.47
C ARG A 13 5.61 -1.49 18.66
N GLU A 14 5.61 -2.59 19.39
CA GLU A 14 6.82 -3.39 19.60
C GLU A 14 7.23 -4.11 18.31
N VAL A 15 6.25 -4.66 17.58
CA VAL A 15 6.48 -5.24 16.26
C VAL A 15 7.05 -4.18 15.30
N SER A 16 6.46 -2.98 15.28
CA SER A 16 6.95 -1.87 14.47
C SER A 16 8.42 -1.55 14.77
N ARG A 17 8.76 -1.32 16.05
CA ARG A 17 10.12 -0.96 16.47
C ARG A 17 11.16 -2.05 16.20
N GLN A 18 10.83 -3.32 16.41
CA GLN A 18 11.81 -4.41 16.31
C GLN A 18 11.99 -4.96 14.89
N VAL A 19 10.95 -4.91 14.06
CA VAL A 19 10.91 -5.59 12.75
C VAL A 19 10.80 -4.61 11.59
N ILE A 20 10.00 -3.56 11.71
CA ILE A 20 9.54 -2.77 10.57
C ILE A 20 10.35 -1.46 10.41
N HIS A 21 10.64 -0.82 11.54
CA HIS A 21 11.34 0.45 11.59
C HIS A 21 12.74 0.36 10.97
N VAL A 22 13.09 1.38 10.20
CA VAL A 22 14.45 1.66 9.73
C VAL A 22 14.74 3.17 9.79
N SER A 23 16.01 3.55 9.95
CA SER A 23 16.40 4.96 9.87
C SER A 23 16.22 5.50 8.44
N ASN A 24 16.08 6.83 8.32
CA ASN A 24 15.86 7.47 7.02
C ASN A 24 17.07 7.35 6.09
N GLU A 25 18.28 7.23 6.64
CA GLU A 25 19.54 7.18 5.90
C GLU A 25 19.82 5.78 5.32
N ALA A 26 19.19 4.75 5.89
CA ALA A 26 19.39 3.37 5.47
C ALA A 26 18.44 2.95 4.33
N VAL A 27 17.51 3.81 3.90
CA VAL A 27 16.55 3.45 2.84
C VAL A 27 17.25 3.25 1.49
N THR A 28 16.88 2.16 0.81
CA THR A 28 17.38 1.86 -0.54
C THR A 28 16.48 2.48 -1.59
N GLU A 29 17.09 3.09 -2.62
CA GLU A 29 16.37 3.64 -3.77
C GLU A 29 15.96 2.54 -4.77
N ASP A 30 14.82 2.73 -5.41
CA ASP A 30 14.34 1.87 -6.48
C ASP A 30 14.95 2.30 -7.82
N GLY A 31 15.89 1.50 -8.32
CA GLY A 31 16.56 1.78 -9.60
C GLY A 31 15.68 1.62 -10.85
N GLN A 32 14.41 1.21 -10.73
CA GLN A 32 13.51 0.99 -11.87
C GLN A 32 12.28 1.91 -11.88
N TYR A 33 11.81 2.35 -10.71
CA TYR A 33 10.57 3.13 -10.61
C TYR A 33 10.77 4.42 -9.84
N SER A 34 10.12 5.48 -10.32
CA SER A 34 10.10 6.77 -9.66
C SER A 34 9.05 6.82 -8.55
N ASP A 35 9.14 7.84 -7.69
CA ASP A 35 8.16 8.11 -6.62
C ASP A 35 6.71 8.22 -7.13
N LEU A 36 6.50 8.51 -8.43
CA LEU A 36 5.19 8.50 -9.07
C LEU A 36 4.49 7.15 -8.93
N LEU A 37 5.22 6.02 -8.92
CA LEU A 37 4.59 4.70 -8.70
C LEU A 37 3.93 4.64 -7.32
N MET A 38 4.61 5.12 -6.28
CA MET A 38 4.06 5.18 -4.92
C MET A 38 2.87 6.16 -4.85
N ALA A 39 3.03 7.38 -5.38
CA ALA A 39 1.98 8.39 -5.36
C ALA A 39 0.73 7.96 -6.13
N TRP A 40 0.89 7.29 -7.27
CA TRP A 40 -0.22 6.72 -8.04
C TRP A 40 -0.93 5.61 -7.24
N GLY A 41 -0.18 4.76 -6.54
CA GLY A 41 -0.76 3.75 -5.65
C GLY A 41 -1.64 4.38 -4.57
N GLN A 42 -1.18 5.45 -3.93
CA GLN A 42 -1.95 6.16 -2.91
C GLN A 42 -3.20 6.84 -3.50
N TYR A 43 -3.08 7.47 -4.68
CA TYR A 43 -4.22 8.06 -5.39
C TYR A 43 -5.31 7.02 -5.67
N ILE A 44 -4.91 5.85 -6.16
CA ILE A 44 -5.81 4.75 -6.48
C ILE A 44 -6.43 4.14 -5.22
N ASP A 45 -5.68 3.99 -4.12
CA ASP A 45 -6.22 3.51 -2.84
C ASP A 45 -7.36 4.42 -2.35
N HIS A 46 -7.15 5.74 -2.41
CA HIS A 46 -8.14 6.71 -1.98
C HIS A 46 -9.40 6.69 -2.84
N ASP A 47 -9.27 6.41 -4.14
CA ASP A 47 -10.41 6.23 -5.04
C ASP A 47 -11.23 4.98 -4.69
N MET A 48 -10.56 3.85 -4.41
CA MET A 48 -11.23 2.56 -4.17
C MET A 48 -11.77 2.39 -2.74
N ALA A 49 -11.03 2.82 -1.72
CA ALA A 49 -11.27 2.41 -0.33
C ALA A 49 -11.73 3.54 0.61
N PHE A 50 -11.58 4.81 0.21
CA PHE A 50 -11.87 5.97 1.06
C PHE A 50 -12.71 7.07 0.41
N THR A 51 -13.13 6.89 -0.85
CA THR A 51 -14.11 7.76 -1.48
C THR A 51 -15.49 7.20 -1.16
N PRO A 52 -16.29 7.80 -0.23
CA PRO A 52 -17.70 7.48 -0.21
C PRO A 52 -18.21 7.69 -1.63
N GLN A 53 -18.91 6.70 -2.19
CA GLN A 53 -19.66 6.88 -3.43
C GLN A 53 -20.74 7.92 -3.12
N SER A 54 -20.36 9.19 -3.18
CA SER A 54 -21.24 10.27 -2.77
C SER A 54 -22.37 10.31 -3.77
N ALA A 55 -23.61 10.16 -3.29
CA ALA A 55 -24.74 10.80 -3.92
C ALA A 55 -24.50 12.31 -3.80
N SER A 56 -23.69 12.85 -4.72
CA SER A 56 -23.39 14.29 -4.79
C SER A 56 -24.70 15.07 -4.81
N LEU A 57 -24.77 16.21 -4.12
CA LEU A 57 -25.90 17.14 -4.23
C LEU A 57 -26.12 17.62 -5.69
N ALA A 58 -25.12 17.48 -6.56
CA ALA A 58 -25.25 17.68 -8.01
C ALA A 58 -26.15 16.64 -8.70
N ALA A 59 -26.35 15.45 -8.11
CA ALA A 59 -27.31 14.46 -8.59
C ALA A 59 -28.77 14.93 -8.47
N PHE A 60 -29.07 15.85 -7.54
CA PHE A 60 -30.39 16.48 -7.42
C PHE A 60 -30.55 17.71 -8.35
N GLY A 61 -29.47 18.13 -9.02
CA GLY A 61 -29.47 19.19 -10.03
C GLY A 61 -29.28 18.62 -11.44
N GLY A 62 -30.11 17.67 -11.87
CA GLY A 62 -30.14 17.19 -13.27
C GLY A 62 -28.81 16.66 -13.83
N GLY A 63 -27.85 16.28 -12.97
CA GLY A 63 -26.53 15.80 -13.34
C GLY A 63 -26.54 14.39 -13.96
N ALA A 64 -25.40 13.96 -14.52
CA ALA A 64 -25.26 12.59 -15.06
C ALA A 64 -25.46 11.53 -13.97
N ASP A 65 -26.13 10.44 -14.33
CA ASP A 65 -26.02 9.18 -13.61
C ASP A 65 -24.70 8.49 -14.02
N CYS A 66 -23.69 8.55 -13.16
CA CYS A 66 -22.38 7.96 -13.41
C CYS A 66 -22.41 6.43 -13.52
N GLN A 67 -23.49 5.78 -13.07
CA GLN A 67 -23.68 4.35 -13.31
C GLN A 67 -24.10 4.06 -14.76
N GLN A 68 -24.52 5.07 -15.51
CA GLN A 68 -25.05 4.97 -16.88
C GLN A 68 -24.18 5.65 -17.94
N THR A 69 -23.04 6.25 -17.56
CA THR A 69 -22.16 6.95 -18.50
C THR A 69 -20.69 6.75 -18.17
N CYS A 70 -19.88 6.52 -19.21
CA CYS A 70 -18.41 6.54 -19.14
C CYS A 70 -17.85 7.90 -19.57
N GLU A 71 -18.68 8.93 -19.69
CA GLU A 71 -18.21 10.29 -19.98
C GLU A 71 -17.47 10.87 -18.77
N ASN A 72 -16.28 11.41 -19.00
CA ASN A 72 -15.60 12.26 -18.03
C ASN A 72 -16.28 13.64 -17.98
N ARG A 73 -17.32 13.75 -17.15
CA ARG A 73 -18.14 14.95 -16.93
C ARG A 73 -18.52 15.04 -15.48
N SER A 74 -18.51 16.23 -14.89
CA SER A 74 -18.91 16.39 -13.48
C SER A 74 -20.31 15.77 -13.21
N PRO A 75 -20.48 14.91 -12.18
CA PRO A 75 -19.50 14.46 -11.18
C PRO A 75 -18.76 13.15 -11.54
N CYS A 76 -18.99 12.57 -12.70
CA CYS A 76 -18.41 11.33 -13.19
C CYS A 76 -16.97 11.52 -13.69
N PHE A 77 -16.03 10.84 -13.05
CA PHE A 77 -14.63 10.79 -13.47
C PHE A 77 -14.20 9.33 -13.63
N PRO A 78 -14.53 8.68 -14.75
CA PRO A 78 -14.18 7.29 -14.97
C PRO A 78 -12.66 7.16 -15.10
N ILE A 79 -12.03 6.53 -14.10
CA ILE A 79 -10.59 6.28 -14.08
C ILE A 79 -10.36 4.95 -14.80
N GLN A 80 -10.12 5.01 -16.11
CA GLN A 80 -9.85 3.80 -16.91
C GLN A 80 -8.54 3.86 -17.69
N VAL A 81 -7.96 2.67 -17.89
CA VAL A 81 -6.71 2.34 -18.62
C VAL A 81 -5.41 2.41 -17.80
N ILE A 82 -5.02 3.54 -17.20
CA ILE A 82 -3.66 3.68 -16.64
C ILE A 82 -3.39 2.68 -15.49
N THR A 83 -4.35 2.48 -14.59
CA THR A 83 -4.15 1.59 -13.44
C THR A 83 -3.92 0.14 -13.87
N LEU A 84 -4.79 -0.42 -14.70
CA LEU A 84 -4.68 -1.82 -15.13
C LEU A 84 -3.61 -2.06 -16.21
N ARG A 85 -3.33 -1.07 -17.05
CA ARG A 85 -2.30 -1.16 -18.11
C ARG A 85 -0.90 -0.90 -17.57
N ASP A 86 -0.74 0.13 -16.73
CA ASP A 86 0.58 0.64 -16.37
C ASP A 86 0.95 0.35 -14.92
N TYR A 87 0.03 0.48 -13.97
CA TYR A 87 0.35 0.37 -12.55
C TYR A 87 0.33 -1.07 -12.04
N VAL A 88 -0.79 -1.78 -12.19
CA VAL A 88 -1.01 -3.12 -11.65
C VAL A 88 0.04 -4.13 -12.17
N PRO A 89 0.40 -4.19 -13.47
CA PRO A 89 1.45 -5.07 -13.93
C PRO A 89 2.82 -4.81 -13.28
N LYS A 90 3.15 -3.55 -12.95
CA LYS A 90 4.43 -3.18 -12.32
C LYS A 90 4.53 -3.63 -10.86
N ILE A 91 3.41 -3.61 -10.14
CA ILE A 91 3.40 -3.99 -8.72
C ILE A 91 3.25 -5.50 -8.52
N LEU A 92 2.55 -6.20 -9.43
CA LEU A 92 2.37 -7.66 -9.38
C LEU A 92 3.51 -8.43 -10.05
N GLY A 93 4.15 -7.82 -11.05
CA GLY A 93 5.04 -8.52 -11.97
C GLY A 93 4.26 -9.28 -13.07
N PRO A 94 4.93 -9.65 -14.17
CA PRO A 94 4.26 -10.15 -15.37
C PRO A 94 3.55 -11.49 -15.16
N GLU A 95 4.13 -12.40 -14.38
CA GLU A 95 3.54 -13.72 -14.16
C GLU A 95 2.29 -13.66 -13.29
N ALA A 96 2.37 -12.98 -12.14
CA ALA A 96 1.21 -12.84 -11.26
C ALA A 96 0.10 -11.98 -11.89
N PHE A 97 0.45 -10.99 -12.72
CA PHE A 97 -0.54 -10.25 -13.50
C PHE A 97 -1.30 -11.18 -14.47
N ARG A 98 -0.57 -12.02 -15.23
CA ARG A 98 -1.20 -13.00 -16.13
C ARG A 98 -2.10 -13.98 -15.36
N GLN A 99 -1.63 -14.45 -14.21
CA GLN A 99 -2.34 -15.45 -13.41
C GLN A 99 -3.60 -14.89 -12.73
N HIS A 100 -3.53 -13.71 -12.11
CA HIS A 100 -4.59 -13.19 -11.26
C HIS A 100 -5.50 -12.17 -11.95
N VAL A 101 -4.99 -11.43 -12.94
CA VAL A 101 -5.73 -10.39 -13.67
C VAL A 101 -6.08 -10.85 -15.09
N GLY A 102 -5.09 -11.29 -15.86
CA GLY A 102 -5.24 -11.81 -17.21
C GLY A 102 -5.79 -10.78 -18.22
N PRO A 103 -6.05 -11.17 -19.48
CA PRO A 103 -6.68 -10.30 -20.47
C PRO A 103 -8.15 -10.03 -20.12
N TYR A 104 -8.64 -8.82 -20.42
CA TYR A 104 -10.04 -8.47 -20.27
C TYR A 104 -10.91 -9.20 -21.32
N ARG A 105 -12.07 -9.71 -20.91
CA ARG A 105 -12.99 -10.46 -21.78
C ARG A 105 -14.36 -9.79 -21.95
N GLY A 106 -14.53 -8.59 -21.41
CA GLY A 106 -15.81 -7.89 -21.34
C GLY A 106 -16.37 -7.86 -19.93
N TYR A 107 -17.38 -7.01 -19.74
CA TYR A 107 -18.12 -6.87 -18.51
C TYR A 107 -18.91 -8.14 -18.19
N ASP A 108 -18.87 -8.56 -16.94
CA ASP A 108 -19.62 -9.69 -16.40
C ASP A 108 -20.49 -9.21 -15.22
N PRO A 109 -21.82 -9.11 -15.38
CA PRO A 109 -22.72 -8.66 -14.32
C PRO A 109 -22.80 -9.60 -13.12
N ALA A 110 -22.27 -10.83 -13.21
CA ALA A 110 -22.19 -11.75 -12.09
C ALA A 110 -20.97 -11.51 -11.19
N VAL A 111 -20.04 -10.64 -11.59
CA VAL A 111 -18.86 -10.28 -10.81
C VAL A 111 -19.21 -9.17 -9.82
N ASP A 112 -18.97 -9.42 -8.53
CA ASP A 112 -19.07 -8.40 -7.47
C ASP A 112 -17.77 -7.55 -7.44
N PRO A 113 -17.84 -6.25 -7.81
CA PRO A 113 -16.68 -5.36 -7.82
C PRO A 113 -16.36 -4.77 -6.43
N THR A 114 -17.12 -5.11 -5.38
CA THR A 114 -16.93 -4.55 -4.04
C THR A 114 -15.49 -4.75 -3.54
N VAL A 115 -14.93 -3.68 -2.96
CA VAL A 115 -13.60 -3.72 -2.37
C VAL A 115 -13.62 -4.60 -1.11
N SER A 116 -12.82 -5.66 -1.13
CA SER A 116 -12.70 -6.57 0.00
C SER A 116 -11.97 -5.93 1.18
N ASN A 117 -12.39 -6.28 2.40
CA ASN A 117 -11.80 -5.76 3.63
C ASN A 117 -10.27 -5.98 3.71
N VAL A 118 -9.77 -7.16 3.32
CA VAL A 118 -8.33 -7.47 3.33
C VAL A 118 -7.54 -6.63 2.34
N PHE A 119 -8.16 -6.24 1.22
CA PHE A 119 -7.49 -5.44 0.21
C PHE A 119 -7.22 -4.04 0.74
N SER A 120 -8.25 -3.33 1.23
CA SER A 120 -8.13 -1.95 1.72
C SER A 120 -7.39 -1.85 3.06
N THR A 121 -7.52 -2.88 3.90
CA THR A 121 -6.97 -2.84 5.27
C THR A 121 -5.54 -3.36 5.35
N ALA A 122 -5.14 -4.25 4.43
CA ALA A 122 -3.81 -4.85 4.44
C ALA A 122 -3.15 -4.79 3.07
N ALA A 123 -3.61 -5.56 2.08
CA ALA A 123 -2.80 -5.85 0.90
C ALA A 123 -2.38 -4.59 0.12
N PHE A 124 -3.29 -3.64 -0.12
CA PHE A 124 -2.99 -2.44 -0.88
C PHE A 124 -2.18 -1.39 -0.10
N ARG A 125 -2.09 -1.55 1.23
CA ARG A 125 -1.19 -0.76 2.10
C ARG A 125 0.27 -1.18 2.02
N PHE A 126 0.64 -2.13 1.14
CA PHE A 126 2.05 -2.43 0.86
C PHE A 126 2.81 -1.19 0.39
N GLY A 127 2.13 -0.25 -0.28
CA GLY A 127 2.69 1.01 -0.77
C GLY A 127 3.30 1.88 0.34
N HIS A 128 2.90 1.71 1.61
CA HIS A 128 3.55 2.41 2.72
C HIS A 128 5.04 2.02 2.87
N ALA A 129 5.42 0.82 2.43
CA ALA A 129 6.81 0.37 2.43
C ALA A 129 7.63 0.94 1.26
N THR A 130 6.99 1.63 0.30
CA THR A 130 7.64 2.27 -0.86
C THR A 130 7.70 3.80 -0.74
N VAL A 131 7.27 4.37 0.40
CA VAL A 131 7.29 5.81 0.63
C VAL A 131 8.71 6.27 0.97
N HIS A 132 9.20 7.26 0.24
CA HIS A 132 10.47 7.91 0.49
C HIS A 132 10.38 8.88 1.70
N PRO A 133 11.41 9.00 2.56
CA PRO A 133 11.38 9.92 3.71
C PRO A 133 11.49 11.42 3.35
N LEU A 134 11.72 11.73 2.07
CA LEU A 134 11.85 13.10 1.57
C LEU A 134 10.84 13.35 0.47
N VAL A 135 10.25 14.56 0.47
CA VAL A 135 9.47 15.08 -0.66
C VAL A 135 10.41 15.88 -1.55
N ARG A 136 10.87 15.26 -2.64
CA ARG A 136 11.80 15.89 -3.57
C ARG A 136 11.07 16.87 -4.48
N ARG A 137 11.67 18.05 -4.67
CA ARG A 137 11.10 19.14 -5.48
C ARG A 137 12.15 19.59 -6.49
N LEU A 138 11.79 19.52 -7.77
CA LEU A 138 12.71 19.88 -8.85
C LEU A 138 12.26 21.14 -9.57
N ASP A 139 13.22 21.97 -9.96
CA ASP A 139 12.96 23.17 -10.75
C ASP A 139 12.67 22.85 -12.23
N ALA A 140 12.49 23.88 -13.06
CA ALA A 140 12.20 23.70 -14.49
C ALA A 140 13.35 23.06 -15.30
N ARG A 141 14.55 22.89 -14.71
CA ARG A 141 15.72 22.22 -15.30
C ARG A 141 15.98 20.85 -14.67
N PHE A 142 14.99 20.32 -13.94
CA PHE A 142 15.08 19.07 -13.19
C PHE A 142 16.24 19.05 -12.18
N GLN A 143 16.63 20.22 -11.67
CA GLN A 143 17.60 20.34 -10.59
C GLN A 143 16.88 20.40 -9.24
N GLU A 144 17.47 19.76 -8.22
CA GLU A 144 16.89 19.76 -6.87
C GLU A 144 16.88 21.17 -6.28
N ARG A 145 15.72 21.58 -5.75
CA ARG A 145 15.61 22.88 -5.10
C ARG A 145 16.33 22.86 -3.75
N PRO A 146 16.93 23.99 -3.34
CA PRO A 146 17.52 24.11 -2.01
C PRO A 146 16.48 23.84 -0.90
N GLY A 147 16.94 23.18 0.17
CA GLY A 147 16.13 22.85 1.34
C GLY A 147 15.47 21.48 1.21
N LEU A 148 16.06 20.49 1.89
CA LEU A 148 15.46 19.18 2.08
C LEU A 148 14.10 19.34 2.76
N LEU A 149 13.10 18.62 2.25
CA LEU A 149 11.76 18.59 2.83
C LEU A 149 11.48 17.19 3.37
N PRO A 150 11.71 16.95 4.68
CA PRO A 150 11.27 15.74 5.35
C PRO A 150 9.78 15.51 5.15
N LEU A 151 9.37 14.26 4.98
CA LEU A 151 7.96 13.92 4.74
C LEU A 151 7.04 14.40 5.86
N ARG A 152 7.49 14.34 7.14
CA ARG A 152 6.72 14.87 8.28
C ARG A 152 6.32 16.33 8.14
N ASP A 153 7.15 17.12 7.46
CA ASP A 153 6.94 18.56 7.28
C ASP A 153 6.07 18.90 6.08
N ALA A 154 5.70 17.89 5.28
CA ALA A 154 4.79 18.01 4.14
C ALA A 154 3.34 17.60 4.49
N PHE A 155 3.13 16.75 5.51
CA PHE A 155 1.79 16.30 5.90
C PHE A 155 0.87 17.48 6.28
N PHE A 156 -0.29 17.53 5.62
CA PHE A 156 -1.33 18.55 5.87
C PHE A 156 -0.80 20.00 5.84
N ARG A 157 0.20 20.29 4.98
CA ARG A 157 0.73 21.64 4.75
C ARG A 157 0.37 22.16 3.35
N PRO A 158 -0.92 22.40 3.04
CA PRO A 158 -1.34 22.88 1.72
C PRO A 158 -0.74 24.25 1.36
N TRP A 159 -0.38 25.07 2.35
CA TRP A 159 0.30 26.35 2.14
C TRP A 159 1.59 26.21 1.33
N ARG A 160 2.30 25.07 1.41
CA ARG A 160 3.49 24.83 0.58
C ARG A 160 3.17 24.82 -0.91
N LEU A 161 1.98 24.38 -1.31
CA LEU A 161 1.56 24.46 -2.70
C LEU A 161 1.32 25.91 -3.12
N LEU A 162 0.75 26.72 -2.23
CA LEU A 162 0.43 28.12 -2.51
C LEU A 162 1.69 29.01 -2.53
N GLU A 163 2.64 28.75 -1.64
CA GLU A 163 3.76 29.64 -1.36
C GLU A 163 5.10 29.11 -1.91
N GLU A 164 5.24 27.81 -2.14
CA GLU A 164 6.51 27.19 -2.54
C GLU A 164 6.52 26.70 -4.00
N GLY A 165 5.76 27.33 -4.88
CA GLY A 165 5.88 27.17 -6.34
C GLY A 165 4.89 26.20 -6.99
N GLY A 166 3.77 25.88 -6.33
CA GLY A 166 2.70 25.09 -6.91
C GLY A 166 2.99 23.59 -6.95
N VAL A 167 2.23 22.90 -7.79
CA VAL A 167 2.29 21.43 -7.97
C VAL A 167 3.46 21.02 -8.88
N ASP A 168 3.88 21.91 -9.78
CA ASP A 168 4.93 21.69 -10.78
C ASP A 168 6.23 21.09 -10.23
N PRO A 169 6.86 21.66 -9.18
CA PRO A 169 8.10 21.10 -8.64
C PRO A 169 7.94 19.72 -8.03
N ILE A 170 6.78 19.44 -7.45
CA ILE A 170 6.45 18.14 -6.84
C ILE A 170 6.24 17.10 -7.93
N MET A 171 5.50 17.44 -9.00
CA MET A 171 5.30 16.54 -10.13
C MET A 171 6.61 16.15 -10.81
N ARG A 172 7.52 17.11 -11.00
CA ARG A 172 8.87 16.82 -11.52
C ARG A 172 9.64 15.89 -10.57
N GLY A 173 9.56 16.12 -9.26
CA GLY A 173 10.10 15.22 -8.25
C GLY A 173 9.58 13.80 -8.41
N LEU A 174 8.25 13.61 -8.32
CA LEU A 174 7.60 12.31 -8.48
C LEU A 174 8.02 11.57 -9.76
N LEU A 175 8.20 12.30 -10.87
CA LEU A 175 8.58 11.73 -12.16
C LEU A 175 10.06 11.36 -12.25
N ALA A 176 10.95 12.17 -11.67
CA ALA A 176 12.39 12.08 -11.93
C ALA A 176 13.21 11.64 -10.72
N THR A 177 12.58 11.30 -9.60
CA THR A 177 13.28 10.80 -8.41
C THR A 177 12.89 9.36 -8.09
N PRO A 178 13.85 8.50 -7.70
CA PRO A 178 13.58 7.10 -7.36
C PRO A 178 12.58 6.98 -6.21
N ALA A 179 11.67 6.01 -6.32
CA ALA A 179 10.89 5.56 -5.17
C ALA A 179 11.80 4.92 -4.12
N LYS A 180 11.28 4.73 -2.90
CA LYS A 180 11.92 3.83 -1.94
C LYS A 180 11.66 2.37 -2.38
N LEU A 181 12.72 1.57 -2.47
CA LEU A 181 12.61 0.14 -2.71
C LEU A 181 12.09 -0.58 -1.45
N GLN A 182 11.16 -1.51 -1.64
CA GLN A 182 10.73 -2.41 -0.56
C GLN A 182 11.76 -3.54 -0.41
N VAL A 183 12.47 -3.53 0.72
CA VAL A 183 13.39 -4.59 1.13
C VAL A 183 13.07 -5.01 2.57
N GLN A 184 13.27 -6.28 2.89
CA GLN A 184 12.70 -6.92 4.07
C GLN A 184 13.26 -6.41 5.39
N ASP A 185 14.49 -5.86 5.40
CA ASP A 185 15.13 -5.23 6.56
C ASP A 185 14.99 -3.71 6.62
N GLN A 186 14.31 -3.10 5.65
CA GLN A 186 14.06 -1.66 5.58
C GLN A 186 12.59 -1.40 5.28
N LEU A 187 11.66 -2.04 6.01
CA LEU A 187 10.24 -2.02 5.65
C LEU A 187 9.66 -0.60 5.67
N MET A 188 9.76 0.15 6.77
CA MET A 188 9.26 1.52 6.85
C MET A 188 10.20 2.47 7.58
N ASN A 189 10.40 3.65 6.99
CA ASN A 189 11.30 4.69 7.50
C ASN A 189 10.76 5.42 8.75
N ALA A 190 11.61 6.22 9.38
CA ALA A 190 11.30 6.94 10.61
C ALA A 190 10.25 8.05 10.44
N GLU A 191 10.10 8.64 9.24
CA GLU A 191 9.03 9.62 8.99
C GLU A 191 7.63 9.02 9.16
N LEU A 192 7.48 7.72 8.90
CA LEU A 192 6.19 7.03 9.00
C LEU A 192 6.01 6.26 10.31
N THR A 193 7.09 5.84 10.97
CA THR A 193 7.02 5.04 12.21
C THR A 193 7.22 5.87 13.47
N GLU A 194 7.86 7.03 13.39
CA GLU A 194 8.13 7.92 14.53
C GLU A 194 7.60 9.34 14.32
N GLY A 195 7.54 9.79 13.07
CA GLY A 195 7.22 11.17 12.69
C GLY A 195 5.84 11.35 12.05
N LEU A 196 4.97 10.34 12.01
CA LEU A 196 3.67 10.46 11.35
C LEU A 196 2.83 11.47 12.13
N PHE A 197 2.58 12.63 11.54
CA PHE A 197 1.82 13.69 12.18
C PHE A 197 0.35 13.64 11.76
N VAL A 198 -0.55 13.75 12.73
CA VAL A 198 -1.96 14.09 12.52
C VAL A 198 -2.20 15.45 13.15
N LEU A 199 -3.10 16.24 12.57
CA LEU A 199 -3.46 17.62 12.93
C LEU A 199 -3.93 17.86 14.39
N SER A 200 -3.70 16.95 15.34
CA SER A 200 -4.03 17.07 16.76
C SER A 200 -2.78 17.24 17.63
N ASP A 201 -2.85 18.09 18.65
CA ASP A 201 -1.75 18.50 19.55
C ASP A 201 -1.13 17.38 20.42
N SER A 202 -1.62 16.14 20.34
CA SER A 202 -1.18 15.03 21.18
C SER A 202 -0.36 13.98 20.41
N GLY A 203 0.89 14.34 20.09
CA GLY A 203 1.95 13.39 19.75
C GLY A 203 2.05 12.92 18.30
N THR A 204 3.09 12.13 18.02
CA THR A 204 3.31 11.47 16.73
C THR A 204 2.69 10.07 16.73
N LEU A 205 2.31 9.61 15.54
CA LEU A 205 1.76 8.30 15.28
C LEU A 205 2.80 7.37 14.62
N ASP A 206 2.48 6.08 14.63
CA ASP A 206 3.24 5.04 13.96
C ASP A 206 2.34 4.35 12.94
N LEU A 207 2.57 4.62 11.65
CA LEU A 207 1.74 4.09 10.56
C LEU A 207 1.79 2.56 10.48
N ALA A 208 2.94 1.96 10.79
CA ALA A 208 3.09 0.50 10.80
C ALA A 208 2.28 -0.11 11.94
N ALA A 209 2.37 0.45 13.15
CA ALA A 209 1.56 0.03 14.27
C ALA A 209 0.06 0.21 14.00
N ILE A 210 -0.34 1.31 13.35
CA ILE A 210 -1.72 1.56 12.92
C ILE A 210 -2.18 0.49 11.93
N ASN A 211 -1.37 0.13 10.93
CA ASN A 211 -1.73 -0.91 9.97
C ASN A 211 -1.96 -2.28 10.64
N LEU A 212 -1.05 -2.67 11.55
CA LEU A 212 -1.21 -3.90 12.33
C LEU A 212 -2.47 -3.86 13.20
N GLN A 213 -2.68 -2.76 13.93
CA GLN A 213 -3.84 -2.63 14.82
C GLN A 213 -5.15 -2.57 14.04
N ARG A 214 -5.16 -1.92 12.87
CA ARG A 214 -6.32 -1.82 11.98
C ARG A 214 -6.68 -3.19 11.42
N GLY A 215 -5.70 -4.01 11.05
CA GLY A 215 -5.96 -5.40 10.65
C GLY A 215 -6.68 -6.20 11.74
N ARG A 216 -6.31 -6.01 13.00
CA ARG A 216 -6.94 -6.67 14.15
C ARG A 216 -8.33 -6.12 14.46
N ASP A 217 -8.49 -4.79 14.40
CA ASP A 217 -9.77 -4.08 14.54
C ASP A 217 -10.79 -4.57 13.49
N HIS A 218 -10.34 -4.74 12.25
CA HIS A 218 -11.16 -5.24 11.14
C HIS A 218 -11.37 -6.76 11.15
N GLY A 219 -10.86 -7.47 12.18
CA GLY A 219 -11.00 -8.91 12.31
C GLY A 219 -10.37 -9.71 11.17
N LEU A 220 -9.31 -9.19 10.54
CA LEU A 220 -8.64 -9.91 9.45
C LEU A 220 -8.04 -11.23 9.97
N PRO A 221 -8.25 -12.35 9.25
CA PRO A 221 -7.53 -13.58 9.52
C PRO A 221 -6.00 -13.40 9.44
N GLY A 222 -5.28 -14.27 10.15
CA GLY A 222 -3.82 -14.28 10.15
C GLY A 222 -3.24 -14.65 8.78
N TYR A 223 -1.93 -14.46 8.65
CA TYR A 223 -1.17 -14.67 7.42
C TYR A 223 -1.44 -16.03 6.74
N ASN A 224 -1.44 -17.13 7.50
CA ASN A 224 -1.65 -18.47 6.93
C ASN A 224 -3.02 -18.67 6.29
N GLU A 225 -4.09 -18.11 6.86
CA GLU A 225 -5.44 -18.24 6.30
C GLU A 225 -5.53 -17.59 4.91
N TRP A 226 -4.84 -16.45 4.74
CA TRP A 226 -4.75 -15.78 3.45
C TRP A 226 -3.80 -16.47 2.48
N ARG A 227 -2.73 -17.13 2.98
CA ARG A 227 -1.89 -18.01 2.16
C ARG A 227 -2.71 -19.14 1.56
N GLU A 228 -3.49 -19.84 2.38
CA GLU A 228 -4.35 -20.94 1.93
C GLU A 228 -5.43 -20.47 0.95
N PHE A 229 -6.06 -19.32 1.21
CA PHE A 229 -6.98 -18.67 0.25
C PHE A 229 -6.35 -18.43 -1.13
N CYS A 230 -5.05 -18.10 -1.15
CA CYS A 230 -4.28 -17.90 -2.37
C CYS A 230 -3.65 -19.17 -2.95
N GLY A 231 -3.93 -20.35 -2.39
CA GLY A 231 -3.33 -21.62 -2.81
C GLY A 231 -1.85 -21.75 -2.47
N LEU A 232 -1.34 -20.93 -1.55
CA LEU A 232 0.02 -20.99 -1.04
C LEU A 232 0.09 -21.93 0.16
N SER A 233 1.21 -22.64 0.32
CA SER A 233 1.39 -23.55 1.45
C SER A 233 1.33 -22.83 2.79
N ARG A 234 0.60 -23.43 3.73
CA ARG A 234 0.58 -23.04 5.13
C ARG A 234 1.97 -23.21 5.76
N LEU A 235 2.36 -22.28 6.63
CA LEU A 235 3.65 -22.30 7.31
C LEU A 235 3.46 -22.75 8.76
N GLU A 236 4.23 -23.75 9.20
CA GLU A 236 4.13 -24.28 10.57
C GLU A 236 5.39 -24.00 11.39
N THR A 237 6.53 -23.86 10.72
CA THR A 237 7.83 -23.78 11.38
C THR A 237 8.59 -22.48 11.07
N ARG A 238 9.63 -22.22 11.87
CA ARG A 238 10.60 -21.16 11.60
C ARG A 238 11.30 -21.34 10.26
N ALA A 239 11.58 -22.59 9.87
CA ALA A 239 12.22 -22.90 8.60
C ALA A 239 11.32 -22.50 7.42
N ASP A 240 10.02 -22.79 7.51
CA ASP A 240 9.04 -22.43 6.49
C ASP A 240 9.00 -20.91 6.28
N LEU A 241 8.89 -20.13 7.38
CA LEU A 241 8.88 -18.67 7.27
C LEU A 241 10.17 -18.13 6.65
N ARG A 242 11.33 -18.64 7.07
CA ARG A 242 12.63 -18.25 6.48
C ARG A 242 12.71 -18.56 4.99
N ALA A 243 12.12 -19.67 4.53
CA ALA A 243 12.11 -20.03 3.11
C ALA A 243 11.29 -19.05 2.26
N THR A 244 10.23 -18.47 2.84
CA THR A 244 9.37 -17.48 2.16
C THR A 244 9.95 -16.07 2.09
N SER A 245 10.93 -15.75 2.93
CA SER A 245 11.58 -14.43 2.99
C SER A 245 12.93 -14.43 2.26
N SER A 246 13.36 -13.27 1.80
CA SER A 246 14.76 -13.03 1.38
C SER A 246 15.68 -12.75 2.57
N ASN A 247 15.14 -12.46 3.76
CA ASN A 247 15.92 -12.12 4.94
C ASN A 247 15.57 -13.02 6.14
N GLY A 248 16.44 -14.01 6.39
CA GLY A 248 16.24 -14.98 7.47
C GLY A 248 16.34 -14.40 8.89
N SER A 249 16.97 -13.23 9.05
CA SER A 249 17.05 -12.49 10.32
C SER A 249 15.70 -11.85 10.64
N VAL A 250 15.10 -11.15 9.67
CA VAL A 250 13.76 -10.55 9.80
C VAL A 250 12.71 -11.62 10.08
N ALA A 251 12.73 -12.73 9.32
CA ALA A 251 11.85 -13.87 9.59
C ALA A 251 12.05 -14.46 11.00
N GLY A 252 13.29 -14.48 11.49
CA GLY A 252 13.61 -14.88 12.86
C GLY A 252 12.95 -13.97 13.90
N LYS A 253 13.16 -12.65 13.78
CA LYS A 253 12.57 -11.64 14.67
C LYS A 253 11.03 -11.69 14.68
N ILE A 254 10.42 -11.89 13.52
CA ILE A 254 8.96 -12.07 13.41
C ILE A 254 8.54 -13.28 14.25
N LEU A 255 9.18 -14.44 14.10
CA LEU A 255 8.80 -15.60 14.92
C LEU A 255 9.13 -15.46 16.40
N ASP A 256 10.21 -14.77 16.76
CA ASP A 256 10.54 -14.50 18.17
C ASP A 256 9.42 -13.68 18.85
N LEU A 257 8.79 -12.77 18.12
CA LEU A 257 7.65 -11.99 18.60
C LEU A 257 6.33 -12.76 18.52
N TYR A 258 5.99 -13.32 17.36
CA TYR A 258 4.67 -13.93 17.09
C TYR A 258 4.51 -15.35 17.65
N GLY A 259 5.60 -16.02 17.99
CA GLY A 259 5.65 -17.39 18.51
C GLY A 259 5.34 -18.47 17.46
N HIS A 260 4.40 -18.20 16.54
CA HIS A 260 3.98 -19.14 15.49
C HIS A 260 3.59 -18.39 14.20
N PRO A 261 3.89 -18.91 12.99
CA PRO A 261 3.53 -18.25 11.74
C PRO A 261 2.03 -17.93 11.59
N ALA A 262 1.16 -18.79 12.15
CA ALA A 262 -0.29 -18.60 12.12
C ALA A 262 -0.79 -17.33 12.86
N ASN A 263 0.03 -16.76 13.76
CA ASN A 263 -0.32 -15.55 14.51
C ASN A 263 0.07 -14.26 13.78
N ILE A 264 0.82 -14.34 12.68
CA ILE A 264 1.35 -13.17 11.98
C ILE A 264 0.20 -12.38 11.37
N ASP A 265 0.16 -11.06 11.63
CA ASP A 265 -0.78 -10.14 11.00
C ASP A 265 -0.54 -10.15 9.47
N VAL A 266 -1.61 -10.31 8.67
CA VAL A 266 -1.51 -10.50 7.21
C VAL A 266 -0.70 -9.41 6.50
N TRP A 267 -0.78 -8.16 6.97
CA TRP A 267 -0.03 -7.06 6.38
C TRP A 267 1.50 -7.24 6.54
N LEU A 268 1.97 -7.62 7.73
CA LEU A 268 3.38 -7.91 7.96
C LEU A 268 3.83 -9.18 7.23
N GLY A 269 3.00 -10.22 7.25
CA GLY A 269 3.28 -11.47 6.55
C GLY A 269 3.53 -11.25 5.06
N GLY A 270 2.65 -10.50 4.37
CA GLY A 270 2.80 -10.18 2.96
C GLY A 270 4.00 -9.27 2.65
N LEU A 271 4.36 -8.34 3.54
CA LEU A 271 5.57 -7.51 3.38
C LEU A 271 6.87 -8.31 3.59
N ALA A 272 6.85 -9.34 4.42
CA ALA A 272 8.02 -10.16 4.73
C ALA A 272 8.36 -11.18 3.64
N GLU A 273 7.42 -11.47 2.74
CA GLU A 273 7.65 -12.35 1.60
C GLU A 273 8.71 -11.81 0.65
N ARG A 274 9.43 -12.71 -0.01
CA ARG A 274 10.30 -12.36 -1.13
C ARG A 274 9.47 -11.77 -2.26
N VAL A 275 9.88 -10.59 -2.73
CA VAL A 275 9.26 -9.92 -3.87
C VAL A 275 9.40 -10.78 -5.13
N LEU A 276 8.34 -10.87 -5.92
CA LEU A 276 8.33 -11.58 -7.19
C LEU A 276 9.23 -10.88 -8.23
N PRO A 277 9.83 -11.60 -9.19
CA PRO A 277 10.64 -11.00 -10.24
C PRO A 277 9.88 -9.92 -11.03
N GLY A 278 10.46 -8.71 -11.12
CA GLY A 278 9.86 -7.57 -11.81
C GLY A 278 8.62 -6.97 -11.12
N ALA A 279 8.33 -7.39 -9.88
CA ALA A 279 7.19 -6.91 -9.09
C ALA A 279 7.63 -5.97 -7.96
N ARG A 280 6.66 -5.48 -7.19
CA ARG A 280 6.86 -4.80 -5.89
C ARG A 280 6.09 -5.46 -4.74
N THR A 281 5.62 -6.67 -4.96
CA THR A 281 4.87 -7.48 -4.00
C THR A 281 5.36 -8.93 -3.99
N GLY A 282 5.19 -9.60 -2.86
CA GLY A 282 5.33 -11.06 -2.76
C GLY A 282 4.09 -11.80 -3.27
N PRO A 283 4.15 -13.15 -3.35
CA PRO A 283 3.06 -13.99 -3.84
C PRO A 283 1.68 -13.71 -3.22
N LEU A 284 1.61 -13.47 -1.91
CA LEU A 284 0.35 -13.27 -1.21
C LEU A 284 -0.33 -11.97 -1.63
N PHE A 285 0.37 -10.85 -1.57
CA PHE A 285 -0.18 -9.57 -2.00
C PHE A 285 -0.43 -9.54 -3.50
N ALA A 286 0.39 -10.22 -4.30
CA ALA A 286 0.15 -10.32 -5.73
C ALA A 286 -1.19 -11.02 -6.03
N CYS A 287 -1.50 -12.08 -5.30
CA CYS A 287 -2.79 -12.78 -5.36
C CYS A 287 -3.97 -11.90 -4.92
N ILE A 288 -3.89 -11.28 -3.74
CA ILE A 288 -5.01 -10.48 -3.18
C ILE A 288 -5.29 -9.25 -4.06
N ILE A 289 -4.25 -8.50 -4.40
CA ILE A 289 -4.37 -7.29 -5.24
C ILE A 289 -4.85 -7.68 -6.64
N GLY A 290 -4.25 -8.71 -7.26
CA GLY A 290 -4.64 -9.14 -8.59
C GLY A 290 -6.10 -9.60 -8.67
N LYS A 291 -6.57 -10.39 -7.70
CA LYS A 291 -7.99 -10.81 -7.62
C LYS A 291 -8.93 -9.62 -7.44
N GLN A 292 -8.59 -8.64 -6.59
CA GLN A 292 -9.42 -7.44 -6.41
C GLN A 292 -9.47 -6.59 -7.69
N MET A 293 -8.32 -6.32 -8.30
CA MET A 293 -8.22 -5.52 -9.51
C MET A 293 -8.96 -6.15 -10.68
N ARG A 294 -8.94 -7.49 -10.78
CA ARG A 294 -9.74 -8.22 -11.76
C ARG A 294 -11.24 -8.04 -11.52
N LYS A 295 -11.71 -8.16 -10.28
CA LYS A 295 -13.13 -7.96 -9.95
C LYS A 295 -13.60 -6.55 -10.26
N LEU A 296 -12.79 -5.54 -9.92
CA LEU A 296 -13.06 -4.15 -10.25
C LEU A 296 -13.15 -3.95 -11.77
N ARG A 297 -12.25 -4.56 -12.56
CA ARG A 297 -12.30 -4.48 -14.03
C ARG A 297 -13.49 -5.21 -14.64
N ASP A 298 -13.73 -6.45 -14.21
CA ASP A 298 -14.68 -7.35 -14.85
C ASP A 298 -16.13 -7.02 -14.42
N GLY A 299 -16.33 -6.43 -13.24
CA GLY A 299 -17.65 -6.07 -12.68
C GLY A 299 -18.04 -4.58 -12.79
N ASP A 300 -17.25 -3.74 -13.45
CA ASP A 300 -17.54 -2.33 -13.74
C ASP A 300 -18.03 -2.16 -15.18
N ARG A 301 -19.12 -1.40 -15.39
CA ARG A 301 -19.94 -1.40 -16.62
C ARG A 301 -19.54 -0.32 -17.62
#